data_AF-A0A268S7Z3-F1
#
_entry.id   AF-A0A268S7Z3-F1
#
_cell.length_a   1.000
_cell.length_b   1.000
_cell.length_c   1.000
_cell.angle_alpha   90.00
_cell.angle_beta   90.00
_cell.angle_gamma   90.00
#
_symmetry.space_group_name_H-M   'P 1'
#
loop_
_entity.id
_entity.type
_entity.pdbx_description
1 polymer ?
#
loop_
_entity_poly.entity_id
_entity_poly.type
_entity_poly.pdbx_seq_one_letter_code
_entity_poly.pdbx_strand_id
1 'polypeptide(L)'
;MKRTTWRSYSILIFSVLLTLNILLLDFVSQYVNQFTLNLYGFFIPLSIIAIFFLAVICFCSKTESKVISIIASLIALAGLAIIAFFMYFGANFAN
;
A
#
# COMPACT_ATOMS: atom_id res chain seq x y z
N MET A 1 -25.44 15.05 5.55
CA MET A 1 -24.21 14.95 4.73
C MET A 1 -23.18 14.13 5.50
N LYS A 2 -22.73 12.97 4.98
CA LYS A 2 -21.63 12.22 5.61
C LYS A 2 -20.34 13.01 5.42
N ARG A 3 -19.69 13.40 6.52
CA ARG A 3 -18.47 14.22 6.49
C ARG A 3 -17.28 13.32 6.17
N THR A 4 -16.47 13.74 5.22
CA THR A 4 -15.16 13.14 4.99
C THR A 4 -14.24 13.59 6.10
N THR A 5 -13.65 12.66 6.83
CA THR A 5 -12.75 12.95 7.94
C THR A 5 -11.30 12.84 7.49
N TRP A 6 -10.40 13.43 8.28
CA TRP A 6 -8.95 13.35 8.08
C TRP A 6 -8.45 11.90 7.93
N ARG A 7 -9.12 10.95 8.59
CA ARG A 7 -8.77 9.52 8.56
C ARG A 7 -8.88 8.91 7.16
N SER A 8 -9.96 9.19 6.43
CA SER A 8 -10.13 8.68 5.06
C SER A 8 -9.11 9.28 4.10
N TYR A 9 -8.73 10.55 4.28
CA TYR A 9 -7.65 11.18 3.51
C TYR A 9 -6.28 10.56 3.82
N SER A 10 -5.97 10.28 5.09
CA SER A 10 -4.73 9.60 5.45
C SER A 10 -4.62 8.23 4.77
N ILE A 11 -5.69 7.42 4.76
CA ILE A 11 -5.69 6.10 4.09
C ILE A 11 -5.39 6.23 2.60
N LEU A 12 -6.01 7.22 1.95
CA LEU A 12 -5.82 7.45 0.53
C LEU A 12 -4.40 7.91 0.22
N ILE A 13 -3.83 8.82 1.02
CA ILE A 13 -2.44 9.27 0.90
C ILE A 13 -1.47 8.09 1.08
N PHE A 14 -1.66 7.27 2.12
CA PHE A 14 -0.82 6.08 2.34
C PHE A 14 -0.92 5.08 1.19
N SER A 15 -2.12 4.87 0.62
CA SER A 15 -2.30 3.96 -0.52
C SER A 15 -1.64 4.48 -1.79
N VAL A 16 -1.72 5.78 -2.06
CA VAL A 16 -1.03 6.41 -3.18
C VAL A 16 0.49 6.32 -3.01
N LEU A 17 0.99 6.63 -1.81
CA LEU A 17 2.42 6.51 -1.49
C LEU A 17 2.91 5.08 -1.66
N LEU A 18 2.19 4.08 -1.16
CA LEU A 18 2.51 2.66 -1.37
C LEU A 18 2.62 2.33 -2.87
N THR A 19 1.63 2.76 -3.66
CA THR A 19 1.62 2.51 -5.11
C THR A 19 2.82 3.14 -5.80
N LEU A 20 3.16 4.38 -5.41
CA LEU A 20 4.30 5.11 -5.95
C LEU A 20 5.63 4.42 -5.59
N ASN A 21 5.75 3.91 -4.36
CA ASN A 21 6.91 3.13 -3.91
C ASN A 21 7.07 1.83 -4.70
N ILE A 22 5.96 1.11 -4.97
CA ILE A 22 6.00 -0.12 -5.78
C ILE A 22 6.47 0.20 -7.21
N LEU A 23 5.98 1.28 -7.81
CA LEU A 23 6.32 1.67 -9.19
C LEU A 23 7.78 2.12 -9.30
N LEU A 24 8.30 2.83 -8.29
CA LEU A 24 9.68 3.29 -8.24
C LEU A 24 10.66 2.22 -7.76
N LEU A 25 10.20 1.06 -7.28
CA LEU A 25 11.06 0.04 -6.69
C LEU A 25 12.15 -0.43 -7.65
N ASP A 26 11.80 -0.65 -8.91
CA ASP A 26 12.74 -1.07 -9.96
C ASP A 26 13.81 0.01 -10.20
N PHE A 27 13.39 1.28 -10.31
CA PHE A 27 14.33 2.40 -10.46
C PHE A 27 15.26 2.53 -9.24
N VAL A 28 14.73 2.48 -8.03
CA VAL A 28 15.51 2.53 -6.79
C VAL A 28 16.49 1.34 -6.71
N SER A 29 16.13 0.18 -7.24
CA SER A 29 17.01 -0.99 -7.22
C SER A 29 18.30 -0.81 -8.01
N GLN A 30 18.28 0.02 -9.05
CA GLN A 30 19.42 0.21 -9.96
C GLN A 30 20.43 1.23 -9.42
N TYR A 31 20.01 2.15 -8.56
CA TYR A 31 20.84 3.28 -8.12
C TYR A 31 21.24 3.24 -6.64
N VAL A 32 20.71 2.27 -5.87
CA VAL A 32 20.89 2.28 -4.42
C VAL A 32 21.46 0.96 -3.90
N ASN A 33 22.29 1.06 -2.87
CA ASN A 33 22.94 -0.08 -2.24
C ASN A 33 21.94 -1.08 -1.65
N GLN A 34 22.36 -2.34 -1.56
CA GLN A 34 21.54 -3.46 -1.10
C GLN A 34 20.96 -3.27 0.31
N PHE A 35 21.67 -2.55 1.19
CA PHE A 35 21.16 -2.18 2.52
C PHE A 35 19.93 -1.29 2.44
N THR A 36 19.95 -0.25 1.60
CA THR A 36 18.81 0.66 1.41
C THR A 36 17.66 -0.03 0.69
N LEU A 37 17.97 -0.90 -0.28
CA LEU A 37 16.99 -1.76 -0.94
C LEU A 37 16.25 -2.65 0.07
N ASN A 38 16.96 -3.27 1.02
CA ASN A 38 16.33 -4.05 2.08
C ASN A 38 15.42 -3.20 2.97
N LEU A 39 15.85 -1.99 3.36
CA LEU A 39 15.00 -1.06 4.11
C LEU A 39 13.73 -0.69 3.34
N TYR A 40 13.85 -0.45 2.04
CA TYR A 40 12.72 -0.20 1.14
C TYR A 40 11.78 -1.41 1.05
N GLY A 41 12.36 -2.61 0.92
CA GLY A 41 11.63 -3.87 0.91
C GLY A 41 10.83 -4.12 2.19
N PHE A 42 11.32 -3.68 3.35
CA PHE A 42 10.58 -3.73 4.62
C PHE A 42 9.47 -2.67 4.73
N PHE A 43 9.62 -1.53 4.05
CA PHE A 43 8.63 -0.45 4.11
C PHE A 43 7.31 -0.83 3.44
N ILE A 44 7.37 -1.63 2.37
CA ILE A 44 6.21 -2.11 1.59
C ILE A 44 5.23 -2.96 2.44
N PRO A 45 5.64 -4.05 3.11
CA PRO A 45 4.73 -4.82 3.96
C PRO A 45 4.26 -4.02 5.18
N LEU A 46 5.09 -3.14 5.73
CA LEU A 46 4.72 -2.29 6.86
C LEU A 46 3.57 -1.32 6.49
N SER A 47 3.65 -0.72 5.30
CA SER A 47 2.62 0.21 4.80
C SER A 47 1.31 -0.51 4.43
N ILE A 48 1.38 -1.74 3.93
CA ILE A 48 0.19 -2.60 3.74
C ILE A 48 -0.51 -2.85 5.09
N ILE A 49 0.24 -3.23 6.13
CA ILE A 49 -0.32 -3.45 7.48
C ILE A 49 -0.98 -2.17 8.01
N ALA A 50 -0.31 -1.02 7.86
CA ALA A 50 -0.86 0.26 8.30
C ALA A 50 -2.18 0.59 7.58
N ILE A 51 -2.25 0.42 6.26
CA ILE A 51 -3.47 0.64 5.48
C ILE A 51 -4.59 -0.29 5.93
N PHE A 52 -4.28 -1.56 6.22
CA PHE A 52 -5.27 -2.53 6.72
C PHE A 52 -5.87 -2.08 8.07
N PHE A 53 -5.03 -1.68 9.03
CA PHE A 53 -5.51 -1.19 10.33
C PHE A 53 -6.37 0.07 10.18
N LEU A 54 -5.94 1.04 9.37
CA LEU A 54 -6.71 2.25 9.14
C LEU A 54 -8.04 1.97 8.42
N ALA A 55 -8.05 1.04 7.45
CA ALA A 55 -9.26 0.62 6.76
C ALA A 55 -10.27 0.00 7.75
N VAL A 56 -9.82 -0.90 8.64
CA VAL A 56 -10.68 -1.47 9.70
C VAL A 56 -11.27 -0.38 10.59
N ILE A 57 -10.45 0.56 11.06
CA ILE A 57 -10.91 1.69 11.90
C ILE A 57 -11.96 2.52 11.16
N CYS A 58 -11.76 2.79 9.87
CA CYS A 58 -12.68 3.57 9.05
C CYS A 58 -14.00 2.81 8.78
N PHE A 59 -13.95 1.49 8.57
CA PHE A 59 -15.15 0.65 8.42
C PHE A 59 -15.98 0.54 9.71
N CYS A 60 -15.33 0.54 10.88
CA CYS A 60 -15.99 0.56 12.18
C CYS A 60 -16.66 1.91 12.50
N SER A 61 -16.27 3.00 11.82
CA SER A 61 -16.86 4.32 12.03
C SER A 61 -18.25 4.42 11.37
N LYS A 62 -19.29 4.69 12.17
CA LYS A 62 -20.67 4.88 11.67
C LYS A 62 -20.91 6.26 11.05
N THR A 63 -20.03 7.23 11.29
CA THR A 63 -20.20 8.64 10.90
C THR A 63 -19.47 9.03 9.61
N GLU A 64 -18.60 8.15 9.08
CA GLU A 64 -17.73 8.45 7.93
C GLU A 64 -18.29 7.97 6.59
N SER A 65 -17.90 8.67 5.51
CA SER A 65 -18.16 8.22 4.15
C SER A 65 -17.27 7.03 3.80
N LYS A 66 -17.87 5.84 3.74
CA LYS A 66 -17.17 4.58 3.45
C LYS A 66 -16.60 4.50 2.03
N VAL A 67 -17.06 5.35 1.11
CA VAL A 67 -16.67 5.32 -0.31
C VAL A 67 -15.16 5.50 -0.50
N ILE A 68 -14.55 6.46 0.20
CA ILE A 68 -13.10 6.73 0.09
C ILE A 68 -12.28 5.58 0.70
N SER A 69 -12.75 5.01 1.81
CA SER A 69 -12.10 3.86 2.44
C SER A 69 -12.15 2.62 1.55
N ILE A 70 -13.26 2.40 0.85
CA ILE A 70 -13.42 1.32 -0.14
C ILE A 70 -12.45 1.52 -1.30
N ILE A 71 -12.38 2.73 -1.87
CA ILE A 71 -11.46 3.04 -2.98
C ILE A 71 -10.00 2.82 -2.56
N ALA A 72 -9.61 3.35 -1.40
CA ALA A 72 -8.24 3.21 -0.92
C ALA A 72 -7.88 1.76 -0.58
N SER A 73 -8.83 1.00 -0.01
CA SER A 73 -8.64 -0.44 0.21
C SER A 73 -8.52 -1.22 -1.10
N LEU A 74 -9.26 -0.85 -2.14
CA LEU A 74 -9.14 -1.45 -3.49
C LEU A 74 -7.77 -1.18 -4.10
N ILE A 75 -7.25 0.04 -3.98
CA ILE A 75 -5.90 0.41 -4.44
C ILE A 75 -4.84 -0.40 -3.71
N ALA A 76 -4.95 -0.50 -2.38
CA ALA A 76 -4.02 -1.28 -1.57
C ALA A 76 -4.06 -2.77 -1.94
N LEU A 77 -5.25 -3.32 -2.21
CA LEU A 77 -5.43 -4.71 -2.63
C LEU A 77 -4.82 -4.97 -4.02
N ALA A 78 -4.98 -4.03 -4.95
CA ALA A 78 -4.32 -4.09 -6.25
C ALA A 78 -2.79 -4.04 -6.12
N GLY A 79 -2.25 -3.15 -5.26
CA GLY A 79 -0.82 -3.10 -4.96
C GLY A 79 -0.29 -4.40 -4.37
N LEU A 80 -1.05 -5.02 -3.46
CA LEU A 80 -0.71 -6.30 -2.85
C LEU A 80 -0.71 -7.44 -3.88
N ALA A 81 -1.70 -7.47 -4.79
CA ALA A 81 -1.76 -8.43 -5.88
C ALA A 81 -0.56 -8.29 -6.84
N ILE A 82 -0.16 -7.05 -7.16
CA ILE A 82 1.03 -6.78 -7.99
C ILE A 82 2.30 -7.32 -7.32
N ILE A 83 2.49 -7.03 -6.02
CA ILE A 83 3.65 -7.55 -5.26
C ILE A 83 3.63 -9.08 -5.21
N ALA A 84 2.47 -9.68 -4.92
CA ALA A 84 2.33 -11.13 -4.87
C ALA A 84 2.63 -11.78 -6.23
N PHE A 85 2.20 -11.14 -7.32
CA PHE A 85 2.52 -11.56 -8.68
C PHE A 85 4.03 -11.53 -8.94
N PHE A 86 4.69 -10.41 -8.64
CA PHE A 86 6.15 -10.30 -8.80
C PHE A 86 6.92 -11.26 -7.90
N MET A 87 6.46 -11.48 -6.66
CA MET A 87 7.08 -12.42 -5.73
C MET A 87 6.94 -13.87 -6.22
N TYR A 88 5.76 -14.23 -6.73
CA TYR A 88 5.52 -15.55 -7.34
C TYR A 88 6.37 -15.74 -8.60
N PHE A 89 6.47 -14.72 -9.47
CA PHE A 89 7.30 -14.80 -10.66
C PHE A 89 8.79 -14.87 -10.32
N GLY A 90 9.26 -14.05 -9.38
CA GLY A 90 10.64 -14.09 -8.89
C GLY A 90 10.99 -15.45 -8.28
N ALA A 91 10.10 -16.03 -7.48
CA ALA A 91 10.36 -17.33 -6.85
C ALA A 91 10.36 -18.51 -7.86
N ASN A 92 9.55 -18.45 -8.92
CA ASN A 92 9.40 -19.56 -9.87
C ASN A 92 10.21 -19.43 -11.16
N PHE A 93 10.60 -18.22 -11.56
CA PHE A 93 11.30 -17.97 -12.83
C PHE A 93 12.70 -17.36 -12.67
N ALA A 94 13.12 -16.93 -11.47
CA ALA A 94 14.48 -16.45 -11.22
C ALA A 94 15.43 -17.55 -10.69
N ASN A 95 14.98 -18.81 -10.74
CA ASN A 95 15.75 -20.02 -10.43
C ASN A 95 15.95 -20.83 -11.72
#